data_AF-Q9VXV2-F1
#
_entry.id   AF-Q9VXV2-F1
#
_cell.length_a   1.000
_cell.length_b   1.000
_cell.length_c   1.000
_cell.angle_alpha   90.00
_cell.angle_beta   90.00
_cell.angle_gamma   90.00
#
_symmetry.space_group_name_H-M   'P 1'
#
loop_
_entity.id
_entity.type
_entity.pdbx_description
1 polymer ?
#
loop_
_entity_poly.entity_id
_entity_poly.type
_entity_poly.pdbx_seq_one_letter_code
_entity_poly.pdbx_strand_id
1 'polypeptide(L)'
;MSSGTAGCKRAHSIEVEQPLTSERLEHSLLLVKGRLVPKCSTARQLKAILDLPEHLSQEQLTQLSAGGEFKLLFDLEQANREEEEEESACLLELRSCTATRTISFSYRPRRSSYRVQPLYLLCQDEEKTLAQQHEVHSLIDLNLRLVQSIYAHKLHAAGFPNRTFTLNGKCCAFRSQLTRKQALAKSEDELWQHFAGEIIACPQWGHQLLLKFVAFVGCTRYDGDAVVASGDSSYANIRRHLKGHAALGGGGLALFGSAHFYAWPTSFAEIGDCVRSAQRVDIARLPDESNYRRTYGGVYASTLGAVCHELGHCFDLGHTSEGVMGQGFDYLNRVLTVDQPTEHLPQRIVDARRGSLANTNSSEGGSSSSSSTSSSSSSAGSGAATGNRARLTKLKLQPSSQLLDNYHNQRRHDSFYFARNCAVILAHHRWLNLELEQTAAVDFEAASIQLNRDTREIRSSRPIRLIELRCNQNSLVAHYEEFEEPYVHRFQLPASLWHLLAEQCTHYVFVLTTSGDTKRLSCDSS
;
A
#
# COMPACT_ATOMS: atom_id res chain seq x y z
N MET A 1 35.32 19.59 18.06
CA MET A 1 33.95 19.56 17.52
C MET A 1 33.54 20.94 17.02
N SER A 2 34.06 21.35 15.87
CA SER A 2 33.57 22.49 15.09
C SER A 2 33.21 21.95 13.71
N SER A 3 31.98 21.41 13.60
CA SER A 3 31.45 20.90 12.33
C SER A 3 31.43 22.02 11.30
N GLY A 4 32.21 21.86 10.24
CA GLY A 4 32.48 22.88 9.26
C GLY A 4 31.24 23.22 8.42
N THR A 5 30.49 24.23 8.85
CA THR A 5 29.89 25.20 7.93
C THR A 5 30.98 26.11 7.37
N ALA A 6 32.11 25.55 6.93
CA ALA A 6 33.19 26.29 6.26
C ALA A 6 32.61 26.77 4.92
N GLY A 7 31.95 27.92 4.98
CA GLY A 7 30.91 28.32 4.06
C GLY A 7 31.46 28.46 2.66
N CYS A 8 31.01 27.60 1.75
CA CYS A 8 30.97 27.95 0.35
C CYS A 8 30.31 29.33 0.23
N LYS A 9 31.05 30.35 -0.22
CA LYS A 9 30.52 31.72 -0.40
C LYS A 9 29.64 31.86 -1.66
N ARG A 10 29.45 30.78 -2.44
CA ARG A 10 28.55 30.81 -3.59
C ARG A 10 27.12 30.99 -3.10
N ALA A 11 26.31 31.70 -3.88
CA ALA A 11 24.87 31.78 -3.62
C ALA A 11 24.25 30.41 -3.91
N HIS A 12 23.53 29.88 -2.93
CA HIS A 12 22.78 28.63 -3.04
C HIS A 12 21.30 28.87 -2.69
N SER A 13 20.43 28.04 -3.25
CA SER A 13 19.02 27.91 -2.91
C SER A 13 18.72 26.48 -2.48
N ILE A 14 17.77 26.32 -1.56
CA ILE A 14 17.23 25.01 -1.19
C ILE A 14 15.86 24.90 -1.85
N GLU A 15 15.74 23.96 -2.79
CA GLU A 15 14.48 23.61 -3.44
C GLU A 15 13.87 22.39 -2.74
N VAL A 16 12.55 22.40 -2.53
CA VAL A 16 11.79 21.29 -1.96
C VAL A 16 10.81 20.80 -3.02
N GLU A 17 10.70 19.48 -3.18
CA GLU A 17 9.90 18.85 -4.25
C GLU A 17 8.40 19.11 -4.09
N GLN A 18 7.92 19.27 -2.85
CA GLN A 18 6.52 19.55 -2.53
C GLN A 18 6.36 21.03 -2.16
N PRO A 19 5.33 21.73 -2.66
CA PRO A 19 4.95 23.04 -2.16
C PRO A 19 4.30 22.87 -0.78
N LEU A 20 5.11 22.58 0.25
CA LEU A 20 4.63 22.48 1.63
C LEU A 20 4.09 23.81 2.16
N THR A 21 4.40 24.93 1.51
CA THR A 21 4.01 26.26 1.98
C THR A 21 2.50 26.41 1.91
N SER A 22 1.89 26.72 3.06
CA SER A 22 0.43 26.86 3.22
C SER A 22 -0.36 25.57 2.96
N GLU A 23 0.29 24.41 2.90
CA GLU A 23 -0.40 23.13 2.90
C GLU A 23 -0.82 22.73 4.33
N ARG A 24 -1.95 22.05 4.41
CA ARG A 24 -2.40 21.35 5.62
C ARG A 24 -1.96 19.89 5.51
N LEU A 25 -1.14 19.43 6.44
CA LEU A 25 -0.75 18.03 6.58
C LEU A 25 -1.73 17.30 7.49
N GLU A 26 -2.16 16.12 7.06
CA GLU A 26 -3.10 15.28 7.82
C GLU A 26 -2.49 13.97 8.37
N HIS A 27 -1.19 13.78 8.15
CA HIS A 27 -0.41 12.62 8.58
C HIS A 27 0.72 13.08 9.50
N SER A 28 1.03 12.29 10.51
CA SER A 28 1.96 12.70 11.56
C SER A 28 3.43 12.62 11.16
N LEU A 29 3.80 11.80 10.17
CA LEU A 29 5.20 11.71 9.74
C LEU A 29 5.45 12.56 8.50
N LEU A 30 6.12 13.70 8.68
CA LEU A 30 6.45 14.61 7.58
C LEU A 30 7.70 14.13 6.84
N LEU A 31 7.55 13.76 5.57
CA LEU A 31 8.66 13.46 4.66
C LEU A 31 8.97 14.68 3.78
N VAL A 32 10.17 15.25 3.94
CA VAL A 32 10.63 16.37 3.11
C VAL A 32 11.72 15.91 2.17
N LYS A 33 11.53 16.14 0.88
CA LYS A 33 12.51 15.88 -0.17
C LYS A 33 12.90 17.16 -0.87
N GLY A 34 14.17 17.29 -1.18
CA GLY A 34 14.64 18.48 -1.86
C GLY A 34 16.09 18.37 -2.31
N ARG A 35 16.62 19.49 -2.78
CA ARG A 35 17.99 19.61 -3.28
C ARG A 35 18.58 20.99 -3.04
N LEU A 36 19.89 21.02 -2.88
CA LEU A 36 20.70 22.24 -2.84
C LEU A 36 21.13 22.61 -4.26
N VAL A 37 20.78 23.80 -4.72
CA VAL A 37 21.06 24.30 -6.08
C VAL A 37 21.86 25.62 -6.02
N PRO A 38 22.88 25.83 -6.87
CA PRO A 38 23.56 24.79 -7.64
C PRO A 38 24.23 23.79 -6.71
N LYS A 39 24.51 22.58 -7.22
CA LYS A 39 25.26 21.55 -6.50
C LYS A 39 26.55 22.13 -5.91
N CYS A 40 26.83 21.78 -4.66
CA CYS A 40 28.01 22.23 -3.94
C CYS A 40 28.82 21.04 -3.44
N SER A 41 30.02 20.82 -3.98
CA SER A 41 30.91 19.73 -3.52
C SER A 41 31.41 19.92 -2.08
N THR A 42 31.34 21.14 -1.54
CA THR A 42 31.72 21.44 -0.16
C THR A 42 30.54 21.32 0.82
N ALA A 43 29.29 21.36 0.33
CA ALA A 43 28.11 21.15 1.15
C ALA A 43 27.93 19.65 1.38
N ARG A 44 28.32 19.18 2.56
CA ARG A 44 28.16 17.76 2.93
C ARG A 44 26.87 17.48 3.70
N GLN A 45 26.31 18.50 4.34
CA GLN A 45 25.19 18.34 5.24
C GLN A 45 24.19 19.48 5.08
N LEU A 46 22.95 19.17 5.42
CA LEU A 46 21.87 20.13 5.57
C LEU A 46 21.35 20.00 7.00
N LYS A 47 21.23 21.15 7.67
CA LYS A 47 20.61 21.27 8.99
C LYS A 47 19.15 21.63 8.79
N ALA A 48 18.26 20.93 9.47
CA ALA A 48 16.83 21.18 9.48
C ALA A 48 16.37 21.36 10.93
N ILE A 49 15.60 22.42 11.18
CA ILE A 49 14.99 22.72 12.47
C ILE A 49 13.49 22.82 12.24
N LEU A 50 12.71 22.01 12.95
CA LEU A 50 11.26 22.06 12.94
C LEU A 50 10.78 22.61 14.27
N ASP A 51 10.12 23.76 14.23
CA ASP A 51 9.43 24.36 15.36
C ASP A 51 7.96 23.93 15.34
N LEU A 52 7.53 23.34 16.46
CA LEU A 52 6.15 22.99 16.74
C LEU A 52 5.64 23.90 17.87
N PRO A 53 4.40 24.40 17.83
CA PRO A 53 3.85 25.22 18.90
C PRO A 53 3.98 24.50 20.24
N GLU A 54 4.38 25.24 21.27
CA GLU A 54 4.44 24.77 22.66
C GLU A 54 5.41 23.61 22.95
N HIS A 55 6.27 23.25 21.99
CA HIS A 55 7.21 22.13 22.12
C HIS A 55 8.65 22.54 21.78
N LEU A 56 9.59 21.71 22.21
CA LEU A 56 11.00 21.88 21.84
C LEU A 56 11.18 21.64 20.34
N SER A 57 11.92 22.54 19.70
CA SER A 57 12.31 22.41 18.30
C SER A 57 13.01 21.07 18.05
N GLN A 58 12.60 20.37 17.00
CA GLN A 58 13.28 19.17 16.55
C GLN A 58 14.41 19.55 15.59
N GLU A 59 15.64 19.17 15.90
CA GLU A 59 16.79 19.40 15.03
C GLU A 59 17.24 18.10 14.37
N GLN A 60 17.48 18.13 13.07
CA GLN A 60 18.11 17.05 12.32
C GLN A 60 19.25 17.56 11.45
N LEU A 61 20.30 16.75 11.36
CA LEU A 61 21.41 16.96 10.45
C LEU A 61 21.46 15.78 9.48
N THR A 62 21.19 16.04 8.20
CA THR A 62 21.20 15.00 7.16
C THR A 62 22.37 15.21 6.20
N GLN A 63 22.87 14.11 5.62
CA GLN A 63 23.91 14.18 4.60
C GLN A 63 23.28 14.51 3.24
N LEU A 64 23.91 15.41 2.52
CA LEU A 64 23.54 15.71 1.14
C LEU A 64 24.06 14.62 0.22
N SER A 65 23.24 14.25 -0.76
CA SER A 65 23.60 13.28 -1.78
C SER A 65 24.73 13.80 -2.68
N ALA A 66 25.35 12.95 -3.48
CA ALA A 66 26.30 13.38 -4.51
C ALA A 66 25.66 14.35 -5.52
N GLY A 67 24.33 14.32 -5.67
CA GLY A 67 23.54 15.27 -6.46
C GLY A 67 23.15 16.54 -5.71
N GLY A 68 23.41 16.63 -4.40
CA GLY A 68 22.93 17.70 -3.53
C GLY A 68 21.52 17.47 -3.00
N GLU A 69 20.97 16.26 -3.14
CA GLU A 69 19.61 15.93 -2.69
C GLU A 69 19.60 15.60 -1.20
N PHE A 70 18.45 15.77 -0.57
CA PHE A 70 18.22 15.37 0.82
C PHE A 70 16.83 14.79 1.01
N LYS A 71 16.73 13.96 2.05
CA LYS A 71 15.47 13.47 2.59
C LYS A 71 15.49 13.62 4.10
N LEU A 72 14.41 14.16 4.63
CA LEU A 72 14.20 14.38 6.06
C LEU A 72 12.88 13.73 6.44
N LEU A 73 12.80 13.22 7.65
CA LEU A 73 11.58 12.69 8.22
C LEU A 73 11.39 13.34 9.58
N PHE A 74 10.23 13.89 9.90
CA PHE A 74 9.90 14.45 11.23
C PHE A 74 8.66 13.78 11.80
N ASP A 75 8.59 13.59 13.11
CA ASP A 75 7.39 13.14 13.80
C ASP A 75 6.65 14.35 14.36
N LEU A 76 5.48 14.65 13.81
CA LEU A 76 4.59 15.74 14.21
C LEU A 76 3.62 15.31 15.31
N GLU A 77 3.54 14.01 15.64
CA GLU A 77 2.67 13.53 16.69
C GLU A 77 3.20 13.98 18.06
N GLN A 78 2.35 14.69 18.79
CA GLN A 78 2.66 15.23 20.10
C GLN A 78 2.17 14.23 21.16
N ALA A 79 3.06 13.82 22.08
CA ALA A 79 2.72 12.82 23.10
C ALA A 79 1.56 13.24 24.03
N ASN A 80 1.31 14.56 24.17
CA ASN A 80 0.37 15.14 25.13
C ASN A 80 -0.78 15.92 24.48
N ARG A 81 -1.12 15.65 23.21
CA ARG A 81 -2.27 16.34 22.60
C ARG A 81 -3.57 15.96 23.29
N GLU A 82 -4.22 16.94 23.89
CA GLU A 82 -5.64 16.85 24.22
C GLU A 82 -6.42 16.74 22.90
N GLU A 83 -7.47 15.92 22.87
CA GLU A 83 -8.24 15.61 21.66
C GLU A 83 -8.89 16.85 20.98
N GLU A 84 -8.84 18.02 21.63
CA GLU A 84 -9.47 19.26 21.19
C GLU A 84 -8.58 20.20 20.35
N GLU A 85 -7.25 20.01 20.31
CA GLU A 85 -6.40 20.85 19.45
C GLU A 85 -6.61 20.53 17.96
N GLU A 86 -7.25 21.42 17.22
CA GLU A 86 -7.63 21.15 15.83
C GLU A 86 -6.48 21.28 14.83
N GLU A 87 -5.60 22.27 14.95
CA GLU A 87 -4.60 22.60 13.92
C GLU A 87 -3.40 23.34 14.52
N SER A 88 -2.19 22.83 14.30
CA SER A 88 -0.95 23.49 14.75
C SER A 88 -0.20 24.10 13.58
N ALA A 89 0.25 25.35 13.73
CA ALA A 89 1.13 26.00 12.76
C ALA A 89 2.57 25.55 12.98
N CYS A 90 3.20 25.01 11.95
CA CYS A 90 4.55 24.48 12.00
C CYS A 90 5.51 25.35 11.17
N LEU A 91 6.75 25.48 11.63
CA LEU A 91 7.80 26.20 10.91
C LEU A 91 9.01 25.29 10.71
N LEU A 92 9.34 24.99 9.46
CA LEU A 92 10.53 24.24 9.10
C LEU A 92 11.58 25.18 8.51
N GLU A 93 12.75 25.21 9.14
CA GLU A 93 13.91 25.93 8.65
C GLU A 93 14.98 24.97 8.15
N LEU A 94 15.42 25.17 6.90
CA LEU A 94 16.48 24.39 6.25
C LEU A 94 17.68 25.30 6.00
N ARG A 95 18.87 24.84 6.39
CA ARG A 95 20.13 25.58 6.23
C ARG A 95 21.23 24.70 5.64
N SER A 96 21.90 25.19 4.60
CA SER A 96 23.13 24.59 4.07
C SER A 96 23.96 25.63 3.33
N CYS A 97 25.26 25.72 3.63
CA CYS A 97 26.13 26.79 3.15
C CYS A 97 25.54 28.19 3.41
N THR A 98 25.28 28.97 2.35
CA THR A 98 24.64 30.29 2.38
C THR A 98 23.13 30.22 2.20
N ALA A 99 22.58 29.06 1.80
CA ALA A 99 21.17 28.90 1.58
C ALA A 99 20.43 28.71 2.90
N THR A 100 19.36 29.48 3.06
CA THR A 100 18.36 29.27 4.12
C THR A 100 16.99 29.26 3.45
N ARG A 101 16.13 28.33 3.85
CA ARG A 101 14.75 28.23 3.38
C ARG A 101 13.85 27.98 4.58
N THR A 102 12.84 28.82 4.73
CA THR A 102 11.82 28.67 5.75
C THR A 102 10.50 28.27 5.09
N ILE A 103 9.81 27.32 5.69
CA ILE A 103 8.56 26.74 5.18
C ILE A 103 7.55 26.74 6.32
N SER A 104 6.43 27.42 6.11
CA SER A 104 5.30 27.45 7.05
C SER A 104 4.18 26.57 6.51
N PHE A 105 3.68 25.67 7.35
CA PHE A 105 2.59 24.75 7.04
C PHE A 105 1.74 24.52 8.29
N SER A 106 0.61 23.84 8.16
CA SER A 106 -0.19 23.43 9.32
C SER A 106 -0.31 21.92 9.42
N TYR A 107 -0.47 21.41 10.63
CA TYR A 107 -0.70 20.01 10.91
C TYR A 107 -2.01 19.82 11.69
N ARG A 108 -2.94 19.06 11.10
CA ARG A 108 -4.21 18.66 11.69
C ARG A 108 -4.39 17.16 11.50
N PRO A 109 -4.38 16.34 12.58
CA PRO A 109 -4.60 14.89 12.44
C PRO A 109 -5.89 14.58 11.67
N ARG A 110 -5.78 13.71 10.67
CA ARG A 110 -6.93 13.36 9.84
C ARG A 110 -8.05 12.72 10.66
N ARG A 111 -9.29 13.19 10.45
CA ARG A 111 -10.51 12.55 10.99
C ARG A 111 -11.49 12.29 9.86
N SER A 112 -12.01 11.06 9.80
CA SER A 112 -12.94 10.59 8.77
C SER A 112 -13.83 9.50 9.35
N SER A 113 -15.02 9.35 8.79
CA SER A 113 -15.87 8.18 9.05
C SER A 113 -15.30 6.91 8.41
N TYR A 114 -14.51 7.05 7.33
CA TYR A 114 -13.80 5.97 6.65
C TYR A 114 -12.45 5.72 7.32
N ARG A 115 -12.29 4.57 8.00
CA ARG A 115 -11.13 4.31 8.86
C ARG A 115 -10.53 2.92 8.66
N VAL A 116 -9.23 2.81 8.83
CA VAL A 116 -8.49 1.54 8.77
C VAL A 116 -8.08 1.14 10.19
N GLN A 117 -8.58 0.02 10.69
CA GLN A 117 -8.23 -0.56 11.99
C GLN A 117 -6.98 -1.44 11.87
N PRO A 118 -5.88 -1.11 12.57
CA PRO A 118 -4.75 -2.02 12.72
C PRO A 118 -5.07 -3.11 13.74
N LEU A 119 -4.75 -4.35 13.39
CA LEU A 119 -5.00 -5.52 14.23
C LEU A 119 -3.74 -6.36 14.42
N TYR A 120 -3.55 -6.81 15.66
CA TYR A 120 -2.64 -7.88 15.98
C TYR A 120 -3.41 -9.16 16.29
N LEU A 121 -3.38 -10.12 15.37
CA LEU A 121 -4.18 -11.35 15.47
C LEU A 121 -3.48 -12.35 16.39
N LEU A 122 -4.17 -12.78 17.43
CA LEU A 122 -3.72 -13.83 18.35
C LEU A 122 -4.66 -15.02 18.26
N CYS A 123 -4.10 -16.22 18.18
CA CYS A 123 -4.87 -17.46 18.31
C CYS A 123 -5.43 -17.61 19.73
N GLN A 124 -6.47 -18.43 19.91
CA GLN A 124 -7.10 -18.61 21.22
C GLN A 124 -6.13 -19.12 22.29
N ASP A 125 -5.17 -19.98 21.91
CA ASP A 125 -4.14 -20.58 22.76
C ASP A 125 -2.82 -19.77 22.78
N GLU A 126 -2.81 -18.55 22.26
CA GLU A 126 -1.67 -17.63 22.40
C GLU A 126 -1.77 -16.79 23.67
N GLU A 127 -0.81 -17.01 24.55
CA GLU A 127 -0.50 -16.15 25.69
C GLU A 127 0.70 -15.28 25.35
N LYS A 128 0.47 -13.98 25.24
CA LYS A 128 1.52 -12.95 25.15
C LYS A 128 1.29 -11.96 26.26
N THR A 129 2.34 -11.56 26.96
CA THR A 129 2.22 -10.57 28.03
C THR A 129 1.70 -9.24 27.45
N LEU A 130 1.06 -8.42 28.26
CA LEU A 130 0.61 -7.10 27.81
C LEU A 130 1.80 -6.26 27.28
N ALA A 131 2.97 -6.37 27.90
CA ALA A 131 4.18 -5.69 27.44
C ALA A 131 4.60 -6.13 26.03
N GLN A 132 4.61 -7.44 25.75
CA GLN A 132 4.92 -7.97 24.41
C GLN A 132 3.90 -7.51 23.36
N GLN A 133 2.61 -7.46 23.73
CA GLN A 133 1.58 -6.94 22.84
C GLN A 133 1.77 -5.44 22.58
N HIS A 134 2.04 -4.64 23.61
CA HIS A 134 2.29 -3.21 23.48
C HIS A 134 3.50 -2.88 22.58
N GLU A 135 4.57 -3.65 22.68
CA GLU A 135 5.75 -3.50 21.81
C GLU A 135 5.37 -3.73 20.34
N VAL A 136 4.67 -4.82 20.05
CA VAL A 136 4.22 -5.13 18.69
C VAL A 136 3.19 -4.12 18.17
N HIS A 137 2.26 -3.68 19.01
CA HIS A 137 1.28 -2.66 18.63
C HIS A 137 1.97 -1.35 18.26
N SER A 138 2.94 -0.90 19.08
CA SER A 138 3.70 0.33 18.82
C SER A 138 4.52 0.23 17.53
N LEU A 139 5.12 -0.94 17.26
CA LEU A 139 5.80 -1.23 16.00
C LEU A 139 4.85 -1.13 14.81
N ILE A 140 3.65 -1.72 14.89
CA ILE A 140 2.64 -1.66 13.83
C ILE A 140 2.20 -0.20 13.62
N ASP A 141 1.88 0.52 14.69
CA ASP A 141 1.41 1.90 14.64
C ASP A 141 2.43 2.83 13.98
N LEU A 142 3.70 2.78 14.40
CA LEU A 142 4.78 3.57 13.80
C LEU A 142 4.86 3.34 12.28
N ASN A 143 4.87 2.09 11.87
CA ASN A 143 5.06 1.73 10.48
C ASN A 143 3.83 2.05 9.62
N LEU A 144 2.62 2.02 10.18
CA LEU A 144 1.41 2.47 9.48
C LEU A 144 1.32 4.00 9.35
N ARG A 145 1.79 4.76 10.35
CA ARG A 145 1.96 6.22 10.21
C ARG A 145 2.94 6.57 9.08
N LEU A 146 3.99 5.75 8.91
CA LEU A 146 4.91 5.88 7.79
C LEU A 146 4.24 5.52 6.45
N VAL A 147 3.42 4.47 6.40
CA VAL A 147 2.61 4.17 5.21
C VAL A 147 1.67 5.32 4.86
N GLN A 148 1.04 5.97 5.84
CA GLN A 148 0.21 7.16 5.59
C GLN A 148 1.02 8.29 4.92
N SER A 149 2.22 8.57 5.42
CA SER A 149 3.15 9.55 4.85
C SER A 149 3.56 9.21 3.42
N ILE A 150 3.90 7.94 3.17
CA ILE A 150 4.28 7.47 1.84
C ILE A 150 3.11 7.63 0.88
N TYR A 151 1.89 7.26 1.26
CA TYR A 151 0.70 7.45 0.43
C TYR A 151 0.49 8.92 0.05
N ALA A 152 0.49 9.82 1.04
CA ALA A 152 0.34 11.26 0.82
C ALA A 152 1.40 11.81 -0.13
N HIS A 153 2.67 11.47 0.11
CA HIS A 153 3.77 11.91 -0.72
C HIS A 153 3.67 11.38 -2.16
N LYS A 154 3.28 10.11 -2.34
CA LYS A 154 3.22 9.48 -3.66
C LYS A 154 2.02 9.90 -4.48
N LEU A 155 0.90 10.21 -3.81
CA LEU A 155 -0.24 10.82 -4.46
C LEU A 155 0.09 12.26 -4.90
N HIS A 156 0.82 13.00 -4.07
CA HIS A 156 1.30 14.33 -4.43
C HIS A 156 2.27 14.32 -5.62
N ALA A 157 3.25 13.41 -5.59
CA ALA A 157 4.18 13.23 -6.71
C ALA A 157 3.49 12.84 -8.03
N ALA A 158 2.27 12.29 -7.98
CA ALA A 158 1.44 11.99 -9.14
C ALA A 158 0.57 13.18 -9.61
N GLY A 159 0.69 14.34 -8.98
CA GLY A 159 0.00 15.59 -9.35
C GLY A 159 -1.33 15.83 -8.63
N PHE A 160 -1.61 15.12 -7.54
CA PHE A 160 -2.84 15.27 -6.76
C PHE A 160 -2.56 15.92 -5.39
N PRO A 161 -3.58 16.35 -4.63
CA PRO A 161 -3.38 16.76 -3.24
C PRO A 161 -2.76 15.64 -2.39
N ASN A 162 -2.02 16.02 -1.35
CA ASN A 162 -1.28 15.15 -0.42
C ASN A 162 -2.21 14.34 0.53
N ARG A 163 -3.11 13.54 -0.03
CA ARG A 163 -4.14 12.80 0.71
C ARG A 163 -3.68 11.41 1.14
N THR A 164 -4.22 10.96 2.28
CA THR A 164 -3.97 9.61 2.80
C THR A 164 -5.21 9.08 3.54
N PHE A 165 -5.17 7.83 4.00
CA PHE A 165 -6.26 7.20 4.73
C PHE A 165 -6.22 7.57 6.23
N THR A 166 -7.33 7.36 6.94
CA THR A 166 -7.42 7.58 8.40
C THR A 166 -7.25 6.26 9.15
N LEU A 167 -6.41 6.23 10.19
CA LEU A 167 -6.31 5.10 11.12
C LEU A 167 -7.44 5.15 12.17
N ASN A 168 -8.01 3.99 12.52
CA ASN A 168 -9.02 3.86 13.57
C ASN A 168 -8.37 3.76 14.96
N GLY A 169 -7.60 4.77 15.35
CA GLY A 169 -6.81 4.74 16.57
C GLY A 169 -5.62 3.78 16.50
N LYS A 170 -5.15 3.34 17.67
CA LYS A 170 -3.98 2.47 17.82
C LYS A 170 -4.30 1.01 17.48
N CYS A 171 -3.26 0.26 17.16
CA CYS A 171 -3.32 -1.18 16.98
C CYS A 171 -3.85 -1.87 18.24
N CYS A 172 -4.76 -2.83 18.03
CA CYS A 172 -5.33 -3.62 19.10
C CYS A 172 -5.24 -5.11 18.80
N ALA A 173 -5.24 -5.92 19.86
CA ALA A 173 -5.23 -7.37 19.72
C ALA A 173 -6.62 -7.86 19.33
N PHE A 174 -6.69 -8.75 18.34
CA PHE A 174 -7.90 -9.48 17.99
C PHE A 174 -7.66 -10.97 18.24
N ARG A 175 -8.46 -11.56 19.14
CA ARG A 175 -8.34 -12.97 19.51
C ARG A 175 -9.26 -13.83 18.63
N SER A 176 -8.64 -14.68 17.83
CA SER A 176 -9.30 -15.66 16.97
C SER A 176 -9.75 -16.91 17.74
N GLN A 177 -10.73 -17.63 17.20
CA GLN A 177 -11.13 -18.96 17.66
C GLN A 177 -10.17 -20.05 17.16
N LEU A 178 -9.28 -19.76 16.22
CA LEU A 178 -8.25 -20.72 15.82
C LEU A 178 -7.27 -20.95 16.95
N THR A 179 -6.88 -22.22 17.13
CA THR A 179 -5.62 -22.55 17.78
C THR A 179 -4.44 -22.24 16.86
N ARG A 180 -3.24 -22.03 17.42
CA ARG A 180 -1.98 -21.90 16.66
C ARG A 180 -1.78 -23.06 15.70
N LYS A 181 -2.04 -24.29 16.17
CA LYS A 181 -1.91 -25.49 15.33
C LYS A 181 -2.79 -25.42 14.09
N GLN A 182 -4.03 -24.95 14.23
CA GLN A 182 -4.95 -24.77 13.10
C GLN A 182 -4.49 -23.63 12.18
N ALA A 183 -4.12 -22.47 12.74
CA ALA A 183 -3.65 -21.33 11.95
C ALA A 183 -2.39 -21.67 11.15
N LEU A 184 -1.43 -22.38 11.74
CA LEU A 184 -0.19 -22.83 11.09
C LEU A 184 -0.39 -23.92 10.03
N ALA A 185 -1.53 -24.62 10.05
CA ALA A 185 -1.86 -25.68 9.10
C ALA A 185 -2.65 -25.18 7.88
N LYS A 186 -3.23 -23.96 7.95
CA LYS A 186 -3.99 -23.36 6.86
C LYS A 186 -3.07 -22.80 5.78
N SER A 187 -3.52 -22.88 4.53
CA SER A 187 -2.95 -22.11 3.44
C SER A 187 -3.23 -20.60 3.61
N GLU A 188 -2.52 -19.74 2.88
CA GLU A 188 -2.72 -18.28 2.98
C GLU A 188 -4.16 -17.86 2.65
N ASP A 189 -4.83 -18.50 1.66
CA ASP A 189 -6.22 -18.18 1.30
C ASP A 189 -7.19 -18.59 2.41
N GLU A 190 -7.04 -19.81 2.93
CA GLU A 190 -7.89 -20.31 4.02
C GLU A 190 -7.71 -19.51 5.30
N LEU A 191 -6.47 -19.07 5.57
CA LEU A 191 -6.14 -18.23 6.70
C LEU A 191 -6.79 -16.85 6.56
N TRP A 192 -6.67 -16.24 5.37
CA TRP A 192 -7.32 -14.97 5.06
C TRP A 192 -8.84 -15.08 5.18
N GLN A 193 -9.45 -16.10 4.56
CA GLN A 193 -10.91 -16.30 4.56
C GLN A 193 -11.43 -16.48 5.98
N HIS A 194 -10.70 -17.24 6.80
CA HIS A 194 -11.08 -17.45 8.18
C HIS A 194 -11.06 -16.15 9.00
N PHE A 195 -9.94 -15.41 8.99
CA PHE A 195 -9.85 -14.17 9.76
C PHE A 195 -10.79 -13.08 9.25
N ALA A 196 -10.99 -12.97 7.93
CA ALA A 196 -12.00 -12.05 7.39
C ALA A 196 -13.40 -12.40 7.89
N GLY A 197 -13.76 -13.68 7.91
CA GLY A 197 -15.02 -14.17 8.47
C GLY A 197 -15.18 -13.83 9.95
N GLU A 198 -14.14 -14.03 10.76
CA GLU A 198 -14.19 -13.70 12.19
C GLU A 198 -14.27 -12.19 12.45
N ILE A 199 -13.53 -11.37 11.72
CA ILE A 199 -13.57 -9.91 11.85
C ILE A 199 -14.96 -9.38 11.47
N ILE A 200 -15.55 -9.91 10.38
CA ILE A 200 -16.92 -9.55 9.96
C ILE A 200 -17.96 -10.05 10.95
N ALA A 201 -17.73 -11.18 11.63
CA ALA A 201 -18.62 -11.68 12.67
C ALA A 201 -18.46 -10.95 14.02
N CYS A 202 -17.40 -10.14 14.19
CA CYS A 202 -17.13 -9.42 15.43
C CYS A 202 -18.22 -8.36 15.68
N PRO A 203 -18.97 -8.41 16.79
CA PRO A 203 -20.05 -7.44 17.06
C PRO A 203 -19.59 -5.98 17.06
N GLN A 204 -18.33 -5.73 17.45
CA GLN A 204 -17.76 -4.39 17.50
C GLN A 204 -17.55 -3.79 16.09
N TRP A 205 -17.26 -4.61 15.08
CA TRP A 205 -16.75 -4.14 13.78
C TRP A 205 -17.53 -4.62 12.57
N GLY A 206 -18.20 -5.78 12.67
CA GLY A 206 -18.80 -6.50 11.55
C GLY A 206 -19.84 -5.74 10.73
N HIS A 207 -20.54 -4.80 11.38
CA HIS A 207 -21.56 -3.96 10.74
C HIS A 207 -21.02 -2.60 10.28
N GLN A 208 -19.73 -2.30 10.48
CA GLN A 208 -19.14 -1.03 10.11
C GLN A 208 -18.66 -1.04 8.65
N LEU A 209 -19.54 -0.65 7.73
CA LEU A 209 -19.23 -0.56 6.28
C LEU A 209 -18.08 0.41 5.95
N LEU A 210 -17.80 1.36 6.85
CA LEU A 210 -16.75 2.38 6.71
C LEU A 210 -15.46 2.00 7.44
N LEU A 211 -15.31 0.74 7.84
CA LEU A 211 -14.13 0.21 8.52
C LEU A 211 -13.43 -0.85 7.64
N LYS A 212 -12.14 -0.65 7.38
CA LYS A 212 -11.24 -1.61 6.74
C LYS A 212 -10.17 -2.02 7.73
N PHE A 213 -9.42 -3.07 7.44
CA PHE A 213 -8.50 -3.69 8.39
C PHE A 213 -7.14 -3.92 7.75
N VAL A 214 -6.10 -3.68 8.54
CA VAL A 214 -4.76 -4.19 8.27
C VAL A 214 -4.36 -5.04 9.47
N ALA A 215 -4.04 -6.31 9.23
CA ALA A 215 -3.89 -7.28 10.30
C ALA A 215 -2.60 -8.08 10.18
N PHE A 216 -1.97 -8.35 11.32
CA PHE A 216 -0.72 -9.11 11.42
C PHE A 216 -0.90 -10.35 12.29
N VAL A 217 -0.65 -11.53 11.75
CA VAL A 217 -0.78 -12.82 12.44
C VAL A 217 0.38 -13.02 13.41
N GLY A 218 0.07 -13.08 14.70
CA GLY A 218 1.07 -13.14 15.76
C GLY A 218 1.74 -14.51 15.95
N CYS A 219 1.11 -15.57 15.47
CA CYS A 219 1.65 -16.93 15.54
C CYS A 219 2.52 -17.31 14.33
N THR A 220 2.78 -16.39 13.39
CA THR A 220 3.56 -16.71 12.18
C THR A 220 4.90 -17.32 12.56
N ARG A 221 5.22 -18.47 11.95
CA ARG A 221 6.42 -19.24 12.27
C ARG A 221 7.20 -19.58 11.01
N TYR A 222 8.49 -19.28 11.05
CA TYR A 222 9.45 -19.70 10.05
C TYR A 222 10.15 -20.99 10.48
N ASP A 223 10.29 -21.94 9.55
CA ASP A 223 10.99 -23.20 9.73
C ASP A 223 12.31 -23.18 8.95
N GLY A 224 13.30 -22.47 9.48
CA GLY A 224 14.59 -22.27 8.83
C GLY A 224 15.43 -23.54 8.74
N ASP A 225 15.31 -24.46 9.71
CA ASP A 225 15.97 -25.76 9.67
C ASP A 225 15.51 -26.58 8.46
N ALA A 226 14.21 -26.57 8.14
CA ALA A 226 13.68 -27.23 6.96
C ALA A 226 14.17 -26.59 5.65
N VAL A 227 14.31 -25.26 5.60
CA VAL A 227 14.89 -24.54 4.45
C VAL A 227 16.36 -24.90 4.24
N VAL A 228 17.14 -24.97 5.32
CA VAL A 228 18.55 -25.39 5.28
C VAL A 228 18.66 -26.85 4.85
N ALA A 229 17.85 -27.73 5.44
CA ALA A 229 17.84 -29.16 5.13
C ALA A 229 17.45 -29.45 3.66
N SER A 230 16.62 -28.60 3.04
CA SER A 230 16.27 -28.75 1.63
C SER A 230 17.38 -28.28 0.68
N GLY A 231 18.38 -27.54 1.15
CA GLY A 231 19.43 -26.95 0.33
C GLY A 231 18.94 -25.88 -0.65
N ASP A 232 17.68 -25.45 -0.55
CA ASP A 232 17.05 -24.50 -1.47
C ASP A 232 16.78 -23.17 -0.75
N SER A 233 17.61 -22.17 -1.01
CA SER A 233 17.44 -20.81 -0.47
C SER A 233 16.62 -19.89 -1.38
N SER A 234 15.82 -20.46 -2.30
CA SER A 234 14.89 -19.71 -3.11
C SER A 234 13.79 -19.09 -2.26
N TYR A 235 13.31 -17.92 -2.70
CA TYR A 235 12.20 -17.24 -2.05
C TYR A 235 10.92 -18.10 -1.99
N ALA A 236 10.66 -18.87 -3.05
CA ALA A 236 9.55 -19.82 -3.08
C ALA A 236 9.68 -20.88 -1.96
N ASN A 237 10.88 -21.37 -1.69
CA ASN A 237 11.12 -22.35 -0.62
C ASN A 237 11.06 -21.72 0.77
N ILE A 238 11.60 -20.51 0.96
CA ILE A 238 11.47 -19.74 2.20
C ILE A 238 9.99 -19.53 2.53
N ARG A 239 9.20 -19.04 1.57
CA ARG A 239 7.76 -18.81 1.74
C ARG A 239 6.98 -20.09 2.01
N ARG A 240 7.35 -21.21 1.37
CA ARG A 240 6.76 -22.53 1.65
C ARG A 240 6.95 -22.97 3.11
N HIS A 241 8.05 -22.57 3.73
CA HIS A 241 8.38 -22.87 5.13
C HIS A 241 8.01 -21.74 6.10
N LEU A 242 7.27 -20.73 5.63
CA LEU A 242 6.73 -19.66 6.44
C LEU A 242 5.23 -19.91 6.71
N LYS A 243 4.91 -20.46 7.88
CA LYS A 243 3.57 -20.91 8.28
C LYS A 243 2.82 -19.82 9.05
N GLY A 244 1.49 -19.83 8.98
CA GLY A 244 0.66 -18.79 9.60
C GLY A 244 0.96 -17.39 9.04
N HIS A 245 1.36 -17.34 7.77
CA HIS A 245 1.64 -16.11 7.04
C HIS A 245 0.63 -15.97 5.91
N ALA A 246 0.27 -14.73 5.61
CA ALA A 246 -0.34 -14.33 4.37
C ALA A 246 0.32 -13.02 3.95
N ALA A 247 0.16 -12.65 2.68
CA ALA A 247 0.38 -11.30 2.18
C ALA A 247 -0.69 -11.11 1.11
N LEU A 248 -1.91 -10.81 1.57
CA LEU A 248 -3.13 -10.82 0.77
C LEU A 248 -4.06 -9.66 1.17
N GLY A 249 -4.51 -8.92 0.18
CA GLY A 249 -5.43 -7.80 0.28
C GLY A 249 -6.70 -8.00 -0.53
N GLY A 250 -7.73 -7.22 -0.19
CA GLY A 250 -9.00 -7.16 -0.89
C GLY A 250 -10.20 -7.30 0.05
N GLY A 251 -11.40 -6.94 -0.39
CA GLY A 251 -12.61 -7.03 0.46
C GLY A 251 -12.51 -6.27 1.78
N GLY A 252 -11.58 -5.32 1.90
CA GLY A 252 -11.36 -4.52 3.10
C GLY A 252 -10.41 -5.10 4.16
N LEU A 253 -9.72 -6.21 3.90
CA LEU A 253 -8.69 -6.75 4.80
C LEU A 253 -7.35 -6.95 4.06
N ALA A 254 -6.31 -6.30 4.55
CA ALA A 254 -4.91 -6.58 4.22
C ALA A 254 -4.28 -7.43 5.33
N LEU A 255 -3.99 -8.70 5.05
CA LEU A 255 -3.49 -9.66 6.04
C LEU A 255 -2.02 -10.00 5.79
N PHE A 256 -1.23 -9.92 6.86
CA PHE A 256 0.19 -10.18 6.89
C PHE A 256 0.57 -11.18 7.97
N GLY A 257 1.67 -11.92 7.80
CA GLY A 257 2.33 -12.59 8.93
C GLY A 257 3.37 -11.69 9.61
N SER A 258 3.58 -11.85 10.92
CA SER A 258 4.48 -10.98 11.71
C SER A 258 5.96 -11.37 11.67
N ALA A 259 6.35 -12.38 10.90
CA ALA A 259 7.69 -12.97 10.98
C ALA A 259 8.83 -12.06 10.50
N HIS A 260 8.52 -10.97 9.79
CA HIS A 260 9.53 -10.02 9.28
C HIS A 260 9.76 -8.80 10.20
N PHE A 261 9.07 -8.73 11.35
CA PHE A 261 9.20 -7.61 12.28
C PHE A 261 10.61 -7.44 12.85
N TYR A 262 11.47 -8.46 12.77
CA TYR A 262 12.88 -8.35 13.14
C TYR A 262 13.65 -7.29 12.33
N ALA A 263 13.15 -6.90 11.15
CA ALA A 263 13.74 -5.88 10.30
C ALA A 263 13.08 -4.50 10.44
N TRP A 264 11.93 -4.43 11.12
CA TRP A 264 11.13 -3.22 11.22
C TRP A 264 11.64 -2.33 12.36
N PRO A 265 11.57 -0.99 12.22
CA PRO A 265 11.91 -0.07 13.30
C PRO A 265 10.87 -0.16 14.42
N THR A 266 11.35 -0.12 15.66
CA THR A 266 10.51 -0.09 16.87
C THR A 266 10.28 1.34 17.37
N SER A 267 11.14 2.27 16.95
CA SER A 267 11.06 3.69 17.27
C SER A 267 11.28 4.57 16.04
N PHE A 268 10.81 5.81 16.08
CA PHE A 268 10.96 6.76 14.99
C PHE A 268 12.44 7.00 14.60
N ALA A 269 13.32 7.08 15.61
CA ALA A 269 14.75 7.30 15.40
C ALA A 269 15.44 6.18 14.61
N GLU A 270 14.91 4.94 14.68
CA GLU A 270 15.47 3.77 14.01
C GLU A 270 15.12 3.67 12.52
N ILE A 271 14.09 4.39 12.04
CA ILE A 271 13.58 4.24 10.66
C ILE A 271 14.70 4.33 9.64
N GLY A 272 15.57 5.34 9.79
CA GLY A 272 16.70 5.57 8.89
C GLY A 272 17.70 4.41 8.89
N ASP A 273 17.99 3.84 10.07
CA ASP A 273 18.99 2.79 10.21
C ASP A 273 18.45 1.43 9.75
N CYS A 274 17.19 1.13 10.06
CA CYS A 274 16.49 -0.05 9.55
C CYS A 274 16.48 -0.05 8.02
N VAL A 275 16.07 1.05 7.37
CA VAL A 275 15.98 1.10 5.89
C VAL A 275 17.35 1.01 5.20
N ARG A 276 18.42 1.47 5.86
CA ARG A 276 19.80 1.40 5.36
C ARG A 276 20.56 0.16 5.80
N SER A 277 19.97 -0.71 6.61
CA SER A 277 20.69 -1.83 7.21
C SER A 277 21.21 -2.81 6.16
N ALA A 278 22.53 -2.87 6.04
CA ALA A 278 23.25 -3.82 5.20
C ALA A 278 23.52 -5.16 5.91
N GLN A 279 23.04 -5.32 7.15
CA GLN A 279 23.17 -6.58 7.90
C GLN A 279 22.56 -7.72 7.10
N ARG A 280 23.32 -8.80 6.92
CA ARG A 280 22.86 -9.98 6.20
C ARG A 280 21.82 -10.75 6.98
N VAL A 281 20.78 -11.21 6.29
CA VAL A 281 19.79 -12.12 6.87
C VAL A 281 20.40 -13.51 6.98
N ASP A 282 20.40 -14.07 8.19
CA ASP A 282 20.69 -15.48 8.41
C ASP A 282 19.43 -16.29 8.09
N ILE A 283 19.36 -16.81 6.86
CA ILE A 283 18.21 -17.56 6.35
C ILE A 283 17.96 -18.87 7.10
N ALA A 284 18.92 -19.38 7.88
CA ALA A 284 18.69 -20.52 8.76
C ALA A 284 17.78 -20.17 9.94
N ARG A 285 17.68 -18.87 10.28
CA ARG A 285 16.98 -18.38 11.47
C ARG A 285 15.79 -17.49 11.15
N LEU A 286 15.88 -16.69 10.09
CA LEU A 286 14.93 -15.64 9.77
C LEU A 286 14.49 -15.71 8.30
N PRO A 287 13.18 -15.51 8.00
CA PRO A 287 12.70 -15.53 6.62
C PRO A 287 13.14 -14.28 5.85
N ASP A 288 13.68 -14.47 4.65
CA ASP A 288 14.09 -13.37 3.77
C ASP A 288 13.05 -13.06 2.68
N GLU A 289 12.43 -11.88 2.78
CA GLU A 289 11.49 -11.30 1.80
C GLU A 289 12.12 -10.17 0.98
N SER A 290 13.42 -9.95 1.07
CA SER A 290 14.09 -8.76 0.54
C SER A 290 14.24 -8.70 -0.99
N ASN A 291 13.57 -9.57 -1.74
CA ASN A 291 13.78 -9.75 -3.18
C ASN A 291 15.27 -9.92 -3.55
N TYR A 292 15.91 -10.91 -2.92
CA TYR A 292 17.32 -11.29 -3.10
C TYR A 292 18.39 -10.29 -2.65
N ARG A 293 18.02 -9.17 -2.00
CA ARG A 293 19.01 -8.28 -1.38
C ARG A 293 19.74 -8.97 -0.22
N ARG A 294 19.08 -9.90 0.46
CA ARG A 294 19.55 -10.65 1.64
C ARG A 294 20.04 -9.73 2.76
N THR A 295 19.34 -8.61 2.96
CA THR A 295 19.66 -7.63 4.01
C THR A 295 18.43 -7.26 4.81
N TYR A 296 18.62 -6.85 6.07
CA TYR A 296 17.54 -6.38 6.93
C TYR A 296 16.82 -5.18 6.32
N GLY A 297 17.55 -4.19 5.80
CA GLY A 297 16.94 -3.04 5.13
C GLY A 297 16.18 -3.42 3.86
N GLY A 298 16.64 -4.45 3.14
CA GLY A 298 15.90 -5.01 2.01
C GLY A 298 14.61 -5.71 2.44
N VAL A 299 14.62 -6.46 3.55
CA VAL A 299 13.40 -7.09 4.09
C VAL A 299 12.41 -6.04 4.53
N TYR A 300 12.86 -5.01 5.25
CA TYR A 300 12.00 -3.91 5.67
C TYR A 300 11.36 -3.19 4.49
N ALA A 301 12.15 -2.84 3.47
CA ALA A 301 11.66 -2.18 2.26
C ALA A 301 10.59 -3.01 1.53
N SER A 302 10.87 -4.29 1.27
CA SER A 302 9.93 -5.19 0.59
C SER A 302 8.66 -5.43 1.39
N THR A 303 8.77 -5.64 2.71
CA THR A 303 7.62 -6.00 3.54
C THR A 303 6.72 -4.82 3.86
N LEU A 304 7.27 -3.63 4.12
CA LEU A 304 6.46 -2.41 4.24
C LEU A 304 5.88 -1.99 2.88
N GLY A 305 6.62 -2.26 1.79
CA GLY A 305 6.12 -2.09 0.42
C GLY A 305 4.91 -2.98 0.14
N ALA A 306 4.96 -4.24 0.58
CA ALA A 306 3.82 -5.15 0.50
C ALA A 306 2.62 -4.65 1.33
N VAL A 307 2.84 -4.03 2.50
CA VAL A 307 1.76 -3.35 3.24
C VAL A 307 1.10 -2.26 2.39
N CYS A 308 1.91 -1.43 1.71
CA CYS A 308 1.37 -0.42 0.81
C CYS A 308 0.57 -1.06 -0.34
N HIS A 309 1.04 -2.18 -0.88
CA HIS A 309 0.40 -2.92 -1.97
C HIS A 309 -0.98 -3.48 -1.57
N GLU A 310 -1.05 -4.26 -0.49
CA GLU A 310 -2.32 -4.90 -0.10
C GLU A 310 -3.35 -3.90 0.43
N LEU A 311 -2.90 -2.80 1.06
CA LEU A 311 -3.78 -1.66 1.36
C LEU A 311 -4.29 -1.02 0.06
N GLY A 312 -3.49 -0.99 -1.00
CA GLY A 312 -3.91 -0.55 -2.33
C GLY A 312 -5.09 -1.38 -2.84
N HIS A 313 -5.04 -2.70 -2.71
CA HIS A 313 -6.19 -3.57 -3.01
C HIS A 313 -7.40 -3.29 -2.12
N CYS A 314 -7.18 -2.91 -0.86
CA CYS A 314 -8.26 -2.46 0.01
C CYS A 314 -8.84 -1.11 -0.45
N PHE A 315 -8.12 -0.30 -1.23
CA PHE A 315 -8.57 0.95 -1.85
C PHE A 315 -8.90 0.79 -3.33
N ASP A 316 -9.44 -0.39 -3.70
CA ASP A 316 -9.94 -0.73 -5.03
C ASP A 316 -8.89 -0.72 -6.15
N LEU A 317 -7.60 -0.67 -5.85
CA LEU A 317 -6.55 -0.74 -6.86
C LEU A 317 -6.42 -2.15 -7.43
N GLY A 318 -6.42 -2.27 -8.76
CA GLY A 318 -6.01 -3.48 -9.46
C GLY A 318 -4.48 -3.57 -9.57
N HIS A 319 -3.97 -4.73 -10.00
CA HIS A 319 -2.56 -4.86 -10.34
C HIS A 319 -2.23 -4.05 -11.60
N THR A 320 -1.03 -3.49 -11.65
CA THR A 320 -0.47 -2.81 -12.82
C THR A 320 0.85 -3.48 -13.23
N SER A 321 1.32 -3.23 -14.45
CA SER A 321 2.64 -3.72 -14.90
C SER A 321 3.82 -3.06 -14.17
N GLU A 322 3.58 -1.87 -13.61
CA GLU A 322 4.58 -1.00 -13.00
C GLU A 322 4.10 -0.41 -11.65
N GLY A 323 4.98 0.34 -10.98
CA GLY A 323 4.63 1.02 -9.73
C GLY A 323 4.34 0.09 -8.54
N VAL A 324 3.77 0.64 -7.47
CA VAL A 324 3.48 -0.07 -6.21
C VAL A 324 2.54 -1.26 -6.43
N MET A 325 1.56 -1.13 -7.32
CA MET A 325 0.61 -2.20 -7.66
C MET A 325 1.16 -3.21 -8.68
N GLY A 326 2.41 -3.06 -9.09
CA GLY A 326 3.17 -4.03 -9.87
C GLY A 326 4.42 -4.44 -9.10
N GLN A 327 5.59 -4.23 -9.70
CA GLN A 327 6.88 -4.68 -9.18
C GLN A 327 7.59 -3.63 -8.31
N GLY A 328 7.04 -2.42 -8.25
CA GLY A 328 7.71 -1.25 -7.66
C GLY A 328 7.74 -1.23 -6.14
N PHE A 329 6.93 -2.06 -5.46
CA PHE A 329 6.81 -1.99 -4.00
C PHE A 329 8.10 -2.38 -3.25
N ASP A 330 8.98 -3.20 -3.86
CA ASP A 330 10.27 -3.57 -3.26
C ASP A 330 11.23 -2.37 -3.08
N TYR A 331 11.00 -1.30 -3.84
CA TYR A 331 11.83 -0.10 -3.88
C TYR A 331 11.45 0.96 -2.83
N LEU A 332 10.66 0.59 -1.81
CA LEU A 332 10.23 1.52 -0.76
C LEU A 332 11.40 2.24 -0.06
N ASN A 333 12.53 1.56 0.11
CA ASN A 333 13.75 2.13 0.68
C ASN A 333 14.16 3.45 0.01
N ARG A 334 13.95 3.56 -1.30
CA ARG A 334 14.30 4.76 -2.07
C ARG A 334 13.36 5.92 -1.82
N VAL A 335 12.21 5.71 -1.21
CA VAL A 335 11.36 6.80 -0.73
C VAL A 335 12.03 7.54 0.43
N LEU A 336 12.85 6.84 1.24
CA LEU A 336 13.37 7.33 2.52
C LEU A 336 14.87 7.64 2.51
N THR A 337 15.63 7.21 1.50
CA THR A 337 17.09 7.42 1.43
C THR A 337 17.52 8.11 0.13
N VAL A 338 18.66 8.79 0.18
CA VAL A 338 19.37 9.32 -1.00
C VAL A 338 20.51 8.38 -1.43
N ASP A 339 21.13 8.63 -2.59
CA ASP A 339 22.34 7.94 -3.08
C ASP A 339 22.30 6.40 -3.06
N GLN A 340 21.17 5.83 -3.47
CA GLN A 340 21.09 4.38 -3.57
C GLN A 340 21.81 3.84 -4.81
N PRO A 341 22.56 2.72 -4.69
CA PRO A 341 23.05 2.02 -5.86
C PRO A 341 21.88 1.53 -6.72
N THR A 342 22.13 1.38 -8.02
CA THR A 342 21.13 0.80 -8.93
C THR A 342 20.86 -0.64 -8.53
N GLU A 343 19.62 -0.92 -8.16
CA GLU A 343 19.17 -2.23 -7.69
C GLU A 343 18.49 -2.94 -8.88
N HIS A 344 19.14 -3.97 -9.42
CA HIS A 344 18.57 -4.81 -10.48
C HIS A 344 17.91 -6.04 -9.84
N LEU A 345 16.75 -5.81 -9.22
CA LEU A 345 16.00 -6.85 -8.52
C LEU A 345 15.23 -7.74 -9.52
N PRO A 346 15.03 -9.03 -9.20
CA PRO A 346 14.13 -9.89 -9.96
C PRO A 346 12.70 -9.32 -10.01
N GLN A 347 12.01 -9.54 -11.13
CA GLN A 347 10.62 -9.15 -11.33
C GLN A 347 9.70 -10.05 -10.52
N ARG A 348 8.77 -9.46 -9.76
CA ARG A 348 7.62 -10.19 -9.23
C ARG A 348 6.60 -10.41 -10.34
N ILE A 349 6.21 -11.67 -10.55
CA ILE A 349 5.17 -12.06 -11.50
C ILE A 349 3.87 -12.24 -10.75
N VAL A 350 2.80 -11.63 -11.26
CA VAL A 350 1.44 -11.86 -10.78
C VAL A 350 1.03 -13.26 -11.23
N ASP A 351 0.85 -14.18 -10.28
CA ASP A 351 0.43 -15.54 -10.59
C ASP A 351 -0.99 -15.57 -11.16
N ALA A 352 -1.11 -15.81 -12.46
CA ALA A 352 -2.34 -16.31 -13.07
C ALA A 352 -2.37 -17.82 -12.82
N ARG A 353 -3.04 -18.29 -11.77
CA ARG A 353 -3.34 -19.72 -11.67
C ARG A 353 -4.26 -20.04 -12.85
N ARG A 354 -3.70 -20.63 -13.92
CA ARG A 354 -4.49 -21.22 -15.02
C ARG A 354 -5.55 -22.09 -14.36
N GLY A 355 -6.82 -21.76 -14.59
CA GLY A 355 -7.92 -22.64 -14.21
C GLY A 355 -7.53 -24.05 -14.64
N SER A 356 -7.67 -24.99 -13.71
CA SER A 356 -7.42 -26.41 -13.96
C SER A 356 -8.37 -26.86 -15.06
N LEU A 357 -7.97 -26.69 -16.32
CA LEU A 357 -8.40 -27.53 -17.43
C LEU A 357 -7.74 -28.88 -17.18
N ALA A 358 -8.25 -29.57 -16.15
CA ALA A 358 -7.99 -30.98 -15.96
C ALA A 358 -8.60 -31.67 -17.18
N ASN A 359 -7.74 -31.94 -18.15
CA ASN A 359 -7.98 -32.87 -19.24
C ASN A 359 -8.35 -34.22 -18.61
N THR A 360 -9.62 -34.41 -18.33
CA THR A 360 -10.19 -35.69 -17.95
C THR A 360 -10.77 -36.28 -19.23
N ASN A 361 -9.92 -37.06 -19.90
CA ASN A 361 -10.36 -38.10 -20.82
C ASN A 361 -11.32 -39.02 -20.05
N SER A 362 -12.60 -39.07 -20.42
CA SER A 362 -13.42 -40.30 -20.51
C SER A 362 -14.89 -39.97 -20.77
N SER A 363 -15.32 -40.33 -21.98
CA SER A 363 -16.54 -41.10 -22.28
C SER A 363 -17.84 -40.82 -21.50
N GLU A 364 -18.83 -40.39 -22.30
CA GLU A 364 -20.18 -40.97 -22.42
C GLU A 364 -21.16 -40.90 -21.23
N GLY A 365 -22.23 -40.15 -21.48
CA GLY A 365 -23.60 -40.60 -21.18
C GLY A 365 -24.20 -40.12 -19.88
N GLY A 366 -25.38 -39.48 -19.96
CA GLY A 366 -26.28 -39.38 -18.81
C GLY A 366 -27.04 -38.07 -18.68
N SER A 367 -27.93 -37.81 -19.62
CA SER A 367 -29.03 -36.84 -19.52
C SER A 367 -29.93 -37.16 -18.32
N SER A 368 -30.18 -36.20 -17.43
CA SER A 368 -31.47 -36.10 -16.74
C SER A 368 -31.69 -34.72 -16.11
N SER A 369 -32.80 -34.14 -16.55
CA SER A 369 -33.44 -32.92 -16.10
C SER A 369 -34.02 -33.06 -14.70
N SER A 370 -33.82 -32.05 -13.85
CA SER A 370 -34.80 -31.73 -12.81
C SER A 370 -34.81 -30.23 -12.53
N SER A 371 -36.03 -29.73 -12.52
CA SER A 371 -36.52 -28.37 -12.42
C SER A 371 -36.87 -27.99 -10.99
N SER A 372 -37.03 -26.68 -10.75
CA SER A 372 -37.67 -26.01 -9.61
C SER A 372 -36.81 -25.93 -8.33
N THR A 373 -36.78 -24.86 -7.54
CA THR A 373 -37.74 -23.77 -7.35
C THR A 373 -37.02 -22.55 -6.76
N SER A 374 -37.53 -21.39 -7.10
CA SER A 374 -37.19 -20.03 -6.68
C SER A 374 -37.22 -19.78 -5.16
N SER A 375 -36.22 -19.07 -4.66
CA SER A 375 -36.35 -18.22 -3.46
C SER A 375 -35.51 -16.94 -3.64
N SER A 376 -36.25 -15.84 -3.76
CA SER A 376 -35.77 -14.47 -3.86
C SER A 376 -35.37 -13.94 -2.48
N SER A 377 -34.10 -13.58 -2.31
CA SER A 377 -33.66 -12.72 -1.22
C SER A 377 -32.66 -11.70 -1.76
N SER A 378 -33.16 -10.49 -1.95
CA SER A 378 -32.42 -9.27 -2.25
C SER A 378 -31.55 -8.88 -1.05
N SER A 379 -30.26 -9.19 -1.10
CA SER A 379 -29.26 -8.55 -0.24
C SER A 379 -28.24 -7.88 -1.16
N ALA A 380 -28.18 -6.55 -1.07
CA ALA A 380 -27.10 -5.74 -1.61
C ALA A 380 -25.83 -5.96 -0.76
N GLY A 381 -25.39 -7.22 -0.70
CA GLY A 381 -24.07 -7.59 -0.21
C GLY A 381 -23.17 -7.66 -1.42
N SER A 382 -22.10 -6.87 -1.41
CA SER A 382 -20.99 -6.97 -2.34
C SER A 382 -20.56 -8.43 -2.45
N GLY A 383 -21.08 -9.12 -3.46
CA GLY A 383 -20.75 -10.49 -3.77
C GLY A 383 -19.28 -10.54 -4.13
N ALA A 384 -18.44 -10.78 -3.12
CA ALA A 384 -17.08 -11.20 -3.32
C ALA A 384 -17.16 -12.56 -3.99
N ALA A 385 -17.28 -12.56 -5.32
CA ALA A 385 -17.06 -13.73 -6.13
C ALA A 385 -15.79 -14.40 -5.60
N THR A 386 -15.89 -15.67 -5.26
CA THR A 386 -14.86 -16.55 -4.69
C THR A 386 -13.65 -16.77 -5.61
N GLY A 387 -13.31 -15.78 -6.44
CA GLY A 387 -12.15 -15.78 -7.31
C GLY A 387 -10.86 -15.86 -6.48
N ASN A 388 -9.99 -16.80 -6.87
CA ASN A 388 -8.64 -16.92 -6.33
C ASN A 388 -7.95 -15.56 -6.32
N ARG A 389 -7.52 -15.07 -5.15
CA ARG A 389 -6.75 -13.83 -5.04
C ARG A 389 -5.39 -14.03 -5.70
N ALA A 390 -5.10 -13.25 -6.74
CA ALA A 390 -3.79 -13.27 -7.38
C ALA A 390 -2.72 -12.64 -6.51
N ARG A 391 -1.47 -13.10 -6.71
CA ARG A 391 -0.36 -12.86 -5.79
C ARG A 391 0.95 -12.64 -6.55
N LEU A 392 1.83 -11.84 -5.96
CA LEU A 392 3.17 -11.53 -6.48
C LEU A 392 4.26 -12.37 -5.79
N THR A 393 4.25 -13.70 -6.01
CA THR A 393 5.16 -14.63 -5.31
C THR A 393 6.33 -15.13 -6.15
N LYS A 394 6.21 -15.11 -7.48
CA LYS A 394 7.25 -15.66 -8.37
C LYS A 394 8.22 -14.57 -8.78
N LEU A 395 9.51 -14.87 -8.60
CA LEU A 395 10.59 -13.99 -8.99
C LEU A 395 11.21 -14.46 -10.31
N LYS A 396 11.36 -13.56 -11.28
CA LYS A 396 12.02 -13.82 -12.55
C LYS A 396 13.18 -12.86 -12.73
N LEU A 397 14.36 -13.42 -12.99
CA LEU A 397 15.56 -12.64 -13.31
C LEU A 397 15.30 -11.76 -14.53
N GLN A 398 15.67 -10.48 -14.41
CA GLN A 398 15.61 -9.54 -15.52
C GLN A 398 16.78 -9.79 -16.49
N PRO A 399 16.60 -9.57 -17.80
CA PRO A 399 17.70 -9.55 -18.76
C PRO A 399 18.68 -8.41 -18.44
N SER A 400 19.98 -8.66 -18.56
CA SER A 400 21.03 -7.66 -18.31
C SER A 400 20.91 -6.41 -19.20
N SER A 401 20.27 -6.53 -20.37
CA SER A 401 20.02 -5.40 -21.28
C SER A 401 19.14 -4.31 -20.68
N GLN A 402 18.30 -4.64 -19.68
CA GLN A 402 17.42 -3.66 -19.00
C GLN A 402 18.12 -2.90 -17.88
N LEU A 403 19.39 -3.20 -17.58
CA LEU A 403 20.10 -2.57 -16.48
C LEU A 403 20.27 -1.06 -16.68
N LEU A 404 20.48 -0.60 -17.92
CA LEU A 404 20.56 0.82 -18.25
C LEU A 404 19.20 1.53 -18.13
N ASP A 405 18.13 0.89 -18.59
CA ASP A 405 16.77 1.44 -18.45
C ASP A 405 16.39 1.56 -16.97
N ASN A 406 16.69 0.52 -16.18
CA ASN A 406 16.53 0.55 -14.74
C ASN A 406 17.35 1.68 -14.13
N TYR A 407 18.61 1.84 -14.51
CA TYR A 407 19.47 2.92 -14.04
C TYR A 407 18.82 4.30 -14.29
N HIS A 408 18.34 4.55 -15.51
CA HIS A 408 17.72 5.83 -15.84
C HIS A 408 16.40 6.05 -15.09
N ASN A 409 15.53 5.05 -15.04
CA ASN A 409 14.26 5.11 -14.33
C ASN A 409 14.47 5.37 -12.84
N GLN A 410 15.38 4.62 -12.23
CA GLN A 410 15.76 4.71 -10.82
C GLN A 410 16.41 6.03 -10.42
N ARG A 411 16.95 6.79 -11.38
CA ARG A 411 17.46 8.15 -11.16
C ARG A 411 16.41 9.24 -11.42
N ARG A 412 15.42 8.96 -12.28
CA ARG A 412 14.32 9.89 -12.58
C ARG A 412 13.23 9.85 -11.50
N HIS A 413 12.97 8.67 -10.96
CA HIS A 413 12.02 8.44 -9.89
C HIS A 413 12.58 7.36 -8.95
N ASP A 414 12.14 7.34 -7.70
CA ASP A 414 12.57 6.32 -6.72
C ASP A 414 11.98 4.91 -6.98
N SER A 415 11.33 4.69 -8.14
CA SER A 415 10.71 3.42 -8.58
C SER A 415 9.57 2.92 -7.69
N PHE A 416 9.21 3.69 -6.67
CA PHE A 416 8.06 3.48 -5.82
C PHE A 416 7.06 4.60 -6.12
N TYR A 417 6.09 4.35 -6.97
CA TYR A 417 5.05 5.32 -7.35
C TYR A 417 3.74 4.62 -7.65
N PHE A 418 2.63 5.36 -7.56
CA PHE A 418 1.35 4.88 -8.09
C PHE A 418 1.30 5.18 -9.58
N ALA A 419 1.02 4.17 -10.41
CA ALA A 419 0.72 4.38 -11.82
C ALA A 419 -0.45 5.37 -11.97
N ARG A 420 -0.56 6.04 -13.12
CA ARG A 420 -1.52 7.14 -13.31
C ARG A 420 -2.95 6.77 -12.92
N ASN A 421 -3.44 5.63 -13.42
CA ASN A 421 -4.75 5.09 -13.09
C ASN A 421 -4.94 4.85 -11.58
N CYS A 422 -3.93 4.28 -10.90
CA CYS A 422 -3.97 4.08 -9.45
C CYS A 422 -4.04 5.40 -8.68
N ALA A 423 -3.25 6.40 -9.09
CA ALA A 423 -3.26 7.72 -8.47
C ALA A 423 -4.63 8.42 -8.64
N VAL A 424 -5.24 8.31 -9.84
CA VAL A 424 -6.60 8.83 -10.11
C VAL A 424 -7.62 8.16 -9.19
N ILE A 425 -7.55 6.83 -9.04
CA ILE A 425 -8.45 6.09 -8.14
C ILE A 425 -8.28 6.61 -6.71
N LEU A 426 -7.06 6.60 -6.17
CA LEU A 426 -6.79 7.06 -4.81
C LEU A 426 -7.26 8.51 -4.58
N ALA A 427 -7.04 9.41 -5.53
CA ALA A 427 -7.44 10.82 -5.43
C ALA A 427 -8.97 11.02 -5.36
N HIS A 428 -9.75 10.13 -5.97
CA HIS A 428 -11.22 10.18 -5.98
C HIS A 428 -11.86 9.09 -5.12
N HIS A 429 -11.07 8.43 -4.26
CA HIS A 429 -11.58 7.41 -3.35
C HIS A 429 -11.97 8.05 -2.02
N ARG A 430 -13.20 7.80 -1.54
CA ARG A 430 -13.75 8.40 -0.29
C ARG A 430 -12.89 8.20 0.95
N TRP A 431 -12.08 7.13 0.95
CA TRP A 431 -11.17 6.81 2.06
C TRP A 431 -10.00 7.78 2.19
N LEU A 432 -9.62 8.45 1.10
CA LEU A 432 -8.53 9.43 1.06
C LEU A 432 -9.05 10.85 0.81
N ASN A 433 -10.20 11.01 0.16
CA ASN A 433 -10.78 12.30 -0.17
C ASN A 433 -11.98 12.66 0.74
N LEU A 434 -11.75 13.54 1.73
CA LEU A 434 -12.78 13.99 2.68
C LEU A 434 -13.92 14.78 2.02
N GLU A 435 -13.65 15.49 0.93
CA GLU A 435 -14.67 16.27 0.20
C GLU A 435 -15.75 15.34 -0.36
N LEU A 436 -15.35 14.14 -0.81
CA LEU A 436 -16.28 13.12 -1.32
C LEU A 436 -17.05 12.41 -0.21
N GLU A 437 -16.48 12.30 0.99
CA GLU A 437 -17.23 11.84 2.18
C GLU A 437 -18.34 12.83 2.52
N GLN A 438 -18.02 14.13 2.58
CA GLN A 438 -18.99 15.18 2.89
C GLN A 438 -20.11 15.22 1.85
N THR A 439 -19.76 15.09 0.56
CA THR A 439 -20.76 15.06 -0.53
C THR A 439 -21.64 13.81 -0.45
N ALA A 440 -21.07 12.64 -0.17
CA ALA A 440 -21.83 11.40 -0.03
C ALA A 440 -22.75 11.37 1.21
N ALA A 441 -22.40 12.11 2.26
CA ALA A 441 -23.26 12.26 3.44
C ALA A 441 -24.51 13.13 3.16
N VAL A 442 -24.43 14.05 2.19
CA VAL A 442 -25.55 14.90 1.76
C VAL A 442 -26.42 14.18 0.73
N ASP A 443 -25.80 13.51 -0.26
CA ASP A 443 -26.49 12.78 -1.33
C ASP A 443 -26.55 11.27 -1.04
N PHE A 444 -27.63 10.82 -0.42
CA PHE A 444 -27.84 9.42 0.01
C PHE A 444 -28.01 8.42 -1.15
N GLU A 445 -28.35 8.84 -2.37
CA GLU A 445 -28.52 7.92 -3.48
C GLU A 445 -27.18 7.44 -4.04
N ALA A 446 -26.95 6.13 -4.00
CA ALA A 446 -25.80 5.52 -4.65
C ALA A 446 -25.88 5.68 -6.17
N ALA A 447 -24.73 5.88 -6.82
CA ALA A 447 -24.69 5.95 -8.28
C ALA A 447 -25.21 4.65 -8.90
N SER A 448 -26.27 4.75 -9.71
CA SER A 448 -26.67 3.68 -10.64
C SER A 448 -25.67 3.61 -11.78
N ILE A 449 -24.86 2.55 -11.80
CA ILE A 449 -23.85 2.24 -12.82
C ILE A 449 -24.19 0.89 -13.43
N GLN A 450 -24.38 0.85 -14.74
CA GLN A 450 -24.90 -0.31 -15.47
C GLN A 450 -24.15 -0.53 -16.77
N LEU A 451 -24.07 -1.80 -17.18
CA LEU A 451 -23.57 -2.22 -18.48
C LEU A 451 -24.77 -2.53 -19.40
N ASN A 452 -24.94 -1.78 -20.48
CA ASN A 452 -25.93 -2.09 -21.50
C ASN A 452 -25.30 -3.04 -22.55
N ARG A 453 -25.85 -4.25 -22.65
CA ARG A 453 -25.34 -5.30 -23.56
C ARG A 453 -25.65 -5.02 -25.03
N ASP A 454 -26.78 -4.39 -25.32
CA ASP A 454 -27.22 -4.12 -26.70
C ASP A 454 -26.37 -3.02 -27.33
N THR A 455 -26.11 -1.94 -26.58
CA THR A 455 -25.31 -0.80 -27.04
C THR A 455 -23.82 -0.93 -26.72
N ARG A 456 -23.44 -1.94 -25.92
CA ARG A 456 -22.06 -2.20 -25.47
C ARG A 456 -21.45 -1.02 -24.72
N GLU A 457 -22.28 -0.33 -23.93
CA GLU A 457 -21.88 0.90 -23.24
C GLU A 457 -22.06 0.77 -21.73
N ILE A 458 -21.19 1.47 -21.01
CA ILE A 458 -21.32 1.70 -19.58
C ILE A 458 -22.11 2.99 -19.40
N ARG A 459 -23.18 2.95 -18.61
CA ARG A 459 -24.00 4.11 -18.26
C ARG A 459 -23.92 4.36 -16.77
N SER A 460 -23.75 5.61 -16.39
CA SER A 460 -23.75 6.04 -14.99
C SER A 460 -24.65 7.26 -14.78
N SER A 461 -25.43 7.21 -13.70
CA SER A 461 -26.20 8.36 -13.21
C SER A 461 -25.32 9.53 -12.74
N ARG A 462 -24.07 9.25 -12.35
CA ARG A 462 -23.07 10.27 -11.99
C ARG A 462 -21.91 10.27 -13.02
N PRO A 463 -21.23 11.41 -13.23
CA PRO A 463 -20.13 11.45 -14.20
C PRO A 463 -19.04 10.43 -13.87
N ILE A 464 -18.56 9.76 -14.91
CA ILE A 464 -17.50 8.74 -14.84
C ILE A 464 -16.16 9.47 -14.84
N ARG A 465 -15.30 9.11 -13.89
CA ARG A 465 -13.93 9.63 -13.81
C ARG A 465 -12.93 8.70 -14.45
N LEU A 466 -13.10 7.40 -14.26
CA LEU A 466 -12.17 6.38 -14.76
C LEU A 466 -12.88 5.04 -14.97
N ILE A 467 -12.48 4.34 -16.02
CA ILE A 467 -12.86 2.95 -16.29
C ILE A 467 -11.59 2.12 -16.43
N GLU A 468 -11.59 0.92 -15.85
CA GLU A 468 -10.55 -0.09 -16.03
C GLU A 468 -11.15 -1.41 -16.50
N LEU A 469 -10.52 -2.04 -17.49
CA LEU A 469 -10.76 -3.43 -17.83
C LEU A 469 -9.71 -4.29 -17.12
N ARG A 470 -10.13 -5.13 -16.18
CA ARG A 470 -9.25 -5.94 -15.33
C ARG A 470 -9.46 -7.42 -15.60
N CYS A 471 -8.38 -8.18 -15.64
CA CYS A 471 -8.44 -9.64 -15.81
C CYS A 471 -9.11 -10.31 -14.60
N ASN A 472 -10.04 -11.23 -14.83
CA ASN A 472 -10.74 -11.98 -13.77
C ASN A 472 -9.80 -12.83 -12.92
N GLN A 473 -8.72 -13.35 -13.50
CA GLN A 473 -7.80 -14.26 -12.81
C GLN A 473 -6.90 -13.54 -11.83
N ASN A 474 -6.54 -12.28 -12.10
CA ASN A 474 -5.52 -11.61 -11.33
C ASN A 474 -5.70 -10.11 -11.12
N SER A 475 -6.81 -9.53 -11.56
CA SER A 475 -7.07 -8.09 -11.49
C SER A 475 -5.99 -7.21 -12.11
N LEU A 476 -5.16 -7.75 -13.02
CA LEU A 476 -4.24 -6.96 -13.82
C LEU A 476 -5.05 -6.09 -14.77
N VAL A 477 -4.76 -4.79 -14.76
CA VAL A 477 -5.36 -3.81 -15.67
C VAL A 477 -4.85 -4.07 -17.08
N ALA A 478 -5.76 -4.46 -17.98
CA ALA A 478 -5.48 -4.66 -19.39
C ALA A 478 -5.63 -3.36 -20.20
N HIS A 479 -6.57 -2.50 -19.77
CA HIS A 479 -6.84 -1.20 -20.38
C HIS A 479 -7.46 -0.27 -19.34
N TYR A 480 -7.25 1.03 -19.45
CA TYR A 480 -8.00 2.03 -18.69
C TYR A 480 -8.26 3.28 -19.53
N GLU A 481 -9.35 3.97 -19.21
CA GLU A 481 -9.69 5.28 -19.75
C GLU A 481 -9.90 6.26 -18.60
N GLU A 482 -9.23 7.40 -18.69
CA GLU A 482 -9.35 8.51 -17.77
C GLU A 482 -10.17 9.63 -18.41
N PHE A 483 -11.20 10.11 -17.73
CA PHE A 483 -12.05 11.21 -18.21
C PHE A 483 -11.82 12.43 -17.32
N GLU A 484 -11.22 13.49 -17.87
CA GLU A 484 -11.04 14.77 -17.16
C GLU A 484 -12.31 15.64 -17.22
N GLU A 485 -13.14 15.44 -18.24
CA GLU A 485 -14.37 16.20 -18.44
C GLU A 485 -15.46 15.77 -17.44
N PRO A 486 -16.12 16.72 -16.74
CA PRO A 486 -17.06 16.40 -15.67
C PRO A 486 -18.42 15.89 -16.16
N TYR A 487 -18.61 15.62 -17.46
CA TYR A 487 -19.92 15.32 -18.06
C TYR A 487 -20.01 13.94 -18.75
N VAL A 488 -19.00 13.08 -18.59
CA VAL A 488 -19.04 11.74 -19.23
C VAL A 488 -19.93 10.80 -18.43
N HIS A 489 -21.18 10.63 -18.86
CA HIS A 489 -22.14 9.70 -18.25
C HIS A 489 -22.22 8.34 -18.97
N ARG A 490 -21.66 8.27 -20.17
CA ARG A 490 -21.74 7.11 -21.05
C ARG A 490 -20.38 6.87 -21.69
N PHE A 491 -19.98 5.61 -21.73
CA PHE A 491 -18.77 5.19 -22.42
C PHE A 491 -19.02 3.91 -23.21
N GLN A 492 -18.84 3.98 -24.53
CA GLN A 492 -18.97 2.82 -25.39
C GLN A 492 -17.64 2.06 -25.41
N LEU A 493 -17.70 0.76 -25.09
CA LEU A 493 -16.50 -0.08 -25.09
C LEU A 493 -16.08 -0.38 -26.54
N PRO A 494 -14.80 -0.16 -26.89
CA PRO A 494 -14.23 -0.65 -28.16
C PRO A 494 -14.50 -2.14 -28.35
N ALA A 495 -14.70 -2.57 -29.60
CA ALA A 495 -15.06 -3.95 -29.92
C ALA A 495 -14.08 -4.99 -29.35
N SER A 496 -12.77 -4.68 -29.35
CA SER A 496 -11.73 -5.54 -28.77
C SER A 496 -11.89 -5.73 -27.26
N LEU A 497 -12.26 -4.68 -26.52
CA LEU A 497 -12.47 -4.75 -25.07
C LEU A 497 -13.80 -5.44 -24.74
N TRP A 498 -14.84 -5.18 -25.54
CA TRP A 498 -16.12 -5.88 -25.43
C TRP A 498 -15.96 -7.39 -25.58
N HIS A 499 -15.16 -7.83 -26.56
CA HIS A 499 -14.86 -9.24 -26.79
C HIS A 499 -14.26 -9.91 -25.53
N LEU A 500 -13.32 -9.25 -24.85
CA LEU A 500 -12.72 -9.77 -23.61
C LEU A 500 -13.72 -9.85 -22.44
N LEU A 501 -14.60 -8.86 -22.33
CA LEU A 501 -15.58 -8.73 -21.24
C LEU A 501 -16.77 -9.70 -21.40
N ALA A 502 -17.35 -9.78 -22.61
CA ALA A 502 -18.64 -10.40 -22.84
C ALA A 502 -18.58 -11.71 -23.64
N GLU A 503 -17.61 -11.85 -24.55
CA GLU A 503 -17.51 -13.06 -25.39
C GLU A 503 -16.55 -14.08 -24.77
N GLN A 504 -15.39 -13.62 -24.28
CA GLN A 504 -14.43 -14.47 -23.60
C GLN A 504 -14.68 -14.58 -22.09
N CYS A 505 -15.40 -13.62 -21.50
CA CYS A 505 -15.64 -13.55 -20.04
C CYS A 505 -14.35 -13.66 -19.21
N THR A 506 -13.23 -13.16 -19.75
CA THR A 506 -11.91 -13.22 -19.10
C THR A 506 -11.63 -11.99 -18.26
N HIS A 507 -12.45 -10.93 -18.41
CA HIS A 507 -12.25 -9.64 -17.78
C HIS A 507 -13.54 -9.11 -17.16
N TYR A 508 -13.39 -8.18 -16.23
CA TYR A 508 -14.47 -7.37 -15.67
C TYR A 508 -14.11 -5.88 -15.82
N VAL A 509 -15.13 -5.04 -15.78
CA VAL A 509 -14.98 -3.59 -15.78
C VAL A 509 -15.06 -3.07 -14.35
N PHE A 510 -14.07 -2.28 -13.95
CA PHE A 510 -14.13 -1.43 -12.77
C PHE A 510 -14.45 0.00 -13.22
N VAL A 511 -15.44 0.62 -12.59
CA VAL A 511 -15.87 1.99 -12.87
C VAL A 511 -15.73 2.82 -11.62
N LEU A 512 -15.17 4.02 -11.76
CA LEU A 512 -15.06 5.06 -10.73
C LEU A 512 -15.75 6.33 -11.23
N THR A 513 -16.65 6.89 -10.43
CA THR A 513 -17.29 8.18 -10.72
C THR A 513 -16.51 9.35 -10.11
N THR A 514 -16.82 10.57 -10.54
CA THR A 514 -16.28 11.81 -9.94
C THR A 514 -16.68 11.99 -8.48
N SER A 515 -17.80 11.39 -8.06
CA SER A 515 -18.31 11.33 -6.68
C SER A 515 -17.69 10.21 -5.81
N GLY A 516 -16.73 9.46 -6.36
CA GLY A 516 -16.06 8.37 -5.67
C GLY A 516 -16.90 7.11 -5.46
N ASP A 517 -17.98 6.94 -6.22
CA ASP A 517 -18.69 5.66 -6.29
C ASP A 517 -17.90 4.69 -7.17
N THR A 518 -17.78 3.45 -6.70
CA THR A 518 -17.10 2.39 -7.45
C THR A 518 -18.05 1.24 -7.77
N LYS A 519 -17.92 0.65 -8.95
CA LYS A 519 -18.70 -0.52 -9.35
C LYS A 519 -17.87 -1.50 -10.18
N ARG A 520 -18.00 -2.78 -9.84
CA ARG A 520 -17.55 -3.91 -10.66
C ARG A 520 -18.70 -4.38 -11.55
N LEU A 521 -18.47 -4.45 -12.86
CA LEU A 521 -19.41 -4.96 -13.86
C LEU A 521 -18.77 -6.16 -14.58
N SER A 522 -19.49 -7.28 -14.69
CA SER A 522 -19.06 -8.48 -15.42
C SER A 522 -20.24 -9.06 -16.21
N CYS A 523 -19.94 -9.86 -17.23
CA CYS A 523 -20.96 -10.55 -18.04
C CYS A 523 -21.29 -11.96 -17.53
N ASP A 524 -20.54 -12.48 -16.56
CA ASP A 524 -20.62 -13.85 -16.01
C ASP A 524 -21.94 -14.17 -15.26
N SER A 525 -22.92 -13.27 -15.31
CA SER A 525 -24.17 -13.34 -14.55
C SER A 525 -25.38 -13.21 -15.48
N SER A 526 -25.63 -14.27 -16.23
CA SER A 526 -26.92 -14.61 -16.85
C SER A 526 -26.88 -16.10 -17.13
#